data_AF-A0A7G8VRX0-F1
#
_entry.id   AF-A0A7G8VRX0-F1
#
_cell.length_a   1.000
_cell.length_b   1.000
_cell.length_c   1.000
_cell.angle_alpha   90.00
_cell.angle_beta   90.00
_cell.angle_gamma   90.00
#
_symmetry.space_group_name_H-M   'P 1'
#
loop_
_entity.id
_entity.type
_entity.pdbx_description
1 polymer ?
#
loop_
_entity_poly.entity_id
_entity_poly.type
_entity_poly.pdbx_seq_one_letter_code
_entity_poly.pdbx_strand_id
1 'polypeptide(L)' 'MTTTAAIIDTTRCPLCGELNRCAMEIERETGQVQPPCWCMQADFSNAPLTNLPETMRGMSCICARCAAGAAPAQD' A
#
# COMPACT_ATOMS: atom_id res chain seq x y z
N MET A 1 -15.77 24.17 -0.39
CA MET A 1 -14.44 23.53 -0.28
C MET A 1 -14.42 22.41 -1.28
N THR A 2 -13.76 22.62 -2.41
CA THR A 2 -13.80 21.70 -3.55
C THR A 2 -12.86 20.55 -3.25
N THR A 3 -13.42 19.43 -2.78
CA THR A 3 -12.69 18.17 -2.68
C THR A 3 -12.37 17.74 -4.11
N THR A 4 -11.19 18.09 -4.59
CA THR A 4 -10.56 17.33 -5.67
C THR A 4 -10.48 15.91 -5.15
N ALA A 5 -11.33 15.02 -5.67
CA ALA A 5 -11.16 13.59 -5.49
C ALA A 5 -9.77 13.27 -6.05
N ALA A 6 -8.77 13.26 -5.18
CA ALA A 6 -7.45 12.81 -5.54
C ALA A 6 -7.63 11.39 -6.07
N ILE A 7 -7.33 11.20 -7.36
CA ILE A 7 -7.39 9.90 -8.00
C ILE A 7 -6.46 9.01 -7.19
N ILE A 8 -7.02 8.04 -6.46
CA ILE A 8 -6.24 7.13 -5.63
C ILE A 8 -5.52 6.18 -6.59
N ASP A 9 -4.19 6.27 -6.64
CA ASP A 9 -3.36 5.32 -7.36
C ASP A 9 -3.26 4.02 -6.55
N THR A 10 -4.07 3.02 -6.93
CA THR A 10 -4.13 1.71 -6.27
C THR A 10 -2.87 0.87 -6.47
N THR A 11 -1.95 1.31 -7.32
CA THR A 11 -0.66 0.63 -7.56
C THR A 11 0.41 1.07 -6.54
N ARG A 12 0.16 2.20 -5.85
CA ARG A 12 1.11 2.85 -4.95
C ARG A 12 0.70 2.73 -3.48
N CYS A 13 1.72 2.65 -2.64
CA CYS A 13 1.63 2.68 -1.20
C CYS A 13 1.24 4.10 -0.76
N PRO A 14 0.08 4.28 -0.10
CA PRO A 14 -0.37 5.61 0.32
C PRO A 14 0.50 6.25 1.41
N LEU A 15 1.41 5.49 2.03
CA LEU A 15 2.32 5.99 3.06
C LEU A 15 3.64 6.55 2.50
N CYS A 16 4.13 6.02 1.38
CA CYS A 16 5.45 6.39 0.87
C CYS A 16 5.53 6.58 -0.65
N GLY A 17 4.44 6.36 -1.40
CA GLY A 17 4.39 6.54 -2.85
C GLY A 17 5.02 5.42 -3.68
N GLU A 18 5.80 4.52 -3.08
CA GLU A 18 6.37 3.35 -3.76
C GLU A 18 5.31 2.34 -4.21
N LEU A 19 5.65 1.44 -5.13
CA LEU A 19 4.75 0.35 -5.51
C LEU A 19 4.34 -0.50 -4.29
N ASN A 20 3.05 -0.79 -4.15
CA ASN A 20 2.57 -1.62 -3.05
C ASN A 20 2.89 -3.11 -3.25
N ARG A 21 2.98 -3.56 -4.52
CA ARG A 21 3.27 -4.94 -4.93
C ARG A 21 2.39 -5.96 -4.20
N CYS A 22 1.11 -5.65 -4.00
CA CYS A 22 0.17 -6.65 -3.52
C CYS A 22 -0.13 -7.66 -4.63
N ALA A 23 -0.55 -8.87 -4.26
CA ALA A 23 -0.86 -9.93 -5.21
C ALA A 23 -1.90 -9.49 -6.26
N MET A 24 -2.92 -8.72 -5.86
CA MET A 24 -3.94 -8.23 -6.79
C MET A 24 -3.35 -7.29 -7.85
N GLU A 25 -2.45 -6.38 -7.47
CA GLU A 25 -1.83 -5.47 -8.43
C GLU A 25 -0.82 -6.19 -9.33
N ILE A 26 -0.05 -7.15 -8.79
CA ILE A 26 0.86 -7.97 -9.59
C ILE A 26 0.07 -8.81 -10.61
N GLU A 27 -1.05 -9.41 -10.21
CA GLU A 27 -1.93 -10.15 -11.12
C GLU A 27 -2.47 -9.23 -12.23
N ARG A 28 -2.90 -8.02 -11.87
CA ARG A 28 -3.40 -7.02 -12.83
C ARG A 28 -2.33 -6.57 -13.82
N GLU A 29 -1.10 -6.37 -13.36
CA GLU A 29 0.05 -5.95 -14.18
C GLU A 29 0.52 -7.08 -15.12
N THR A 30 0.58 -8.31 -14.62
CA THR A 30 1.21 -9.44 -15.32
C THR A 30 0.22 -10.36 -16.05
N GLY A 31 -1.06 -10.31 -15.69
CA GLY A 31 -2.08 -11.27 -16.11
C GLY A 31 -1.90 -12.68 -15.51
N GLN A 32 -0.97 -12.86 -14.56
CA GLN A 32 -0.68 -14.15 -13.95
C GLN A 32 -1.30 -14.25 -12.56
N VAL A 33 -2.03 -15.35 -12.33
CA VAL A 33 -2.63 -15.65 -11.03
C VAL A 33 -1.56 -15.66 -9.95
N GLN A 34 -1.79 -14.87 -8.90
CA GLN A 34 -0.86 -14.78 -7.77
C GLN A 34 -1.22 -15.73 -6.64
N PRO A 35 -0.22 -16.19 -5.84
CA PRO A 35 -0.50 -16.86 -4.58
C PRO A 35 -1.17 -15.89 -3.58
N PRO A 36 -1.65 -16.39 -2.41
CA PRO A 36 -2.09 -15.51 -1.33
C PRO A 36 -1.06 -14.40 -1.07
N CYS A 37 -1.54 -13.16 -0.99
CA CYS A 37 -0.67 -12.00 -0.88
C CYS A 37 0.22 -12.10 0.38
N TRP A 38 1.47 -11.63 0.27
CA TRP A 38 2.40 -11.54 1.40
C TRP A 38 1.79 -10.83 2.61
N CYS A 39 0.88 -9.86 2.37
CA CYS A 39 0.25 -9.07 3.43
C CYS A 39 -0.63 -9.91 4.36
N MET A 40 -1.14 -11.07 3.91
CA MET A 40 -1.95 -11.95 4.75
C MET A 40 -1.16 -12.63 5.87
N GLN A 41 0.17 -12.62 5.77
CA GLN A 41 1.09 -13.25 6.72
C GLN A 41 2.03 -12.22 7.36
N ALA A 42 1.86 -10.93 7.05
CA ALA A 42 2.71 -9.87 7.57
C ALA A 42 2.29 -9.46 8.98
N ASP A 43 3.27 -9.15 9.82
CA ASP A 43 3.06 -8.45 11.09
C ASP A 43 3.02 -6.94 10.82
N PHE A 44 1.90 -6.30 11.17
CA PHE A 44 1.68 -4.86 11.03
C PHE A 44 1.85 -4.09 12.33
N SER A 45 2.32 -4.73 13.42
CA SER A 45 2.43 -4.09 14.74
C SER A 45 3.31 -2.83 14.74
N ASN A 46 4.28 -2.76 13.80
CA ASN A 46 5.16 -1.60 13.61
C ASN A 46 4.74 -0.68 12.46
N ALA A 47 3.68 -1.02 11.71
CA ALA A 47 3.24 -0.23 10.57
C ALA A 47 2.65 1.12 11.05
N PRO A 48 2.99 2.26 10.41
CA PRO A 48 2.48 3.57 10.80
C PRO A 48 1.05 3.81 10.26
N LEU A 49 0.11 2.91 10.55
CA LEU A 49 -1.26 2.93 10.03
C LEU A 49 -2.07 4.15 10.49
N THR A 50 -1.65 4.82 11.56
CA THR A 50 -2.21 6.11 12.00
C THR A 50 -1.95 7.21 10.98
N ASN A 51 -0.85 7.12 10.21
CA ASN A 51 -0.51 8.10 9.19
C ASN A 51 -1.30 7.90 7.89
N LEU A 52 -2.11 6.84 7.77
CA LEU A 52 -2.99 6.63 6.62
C LEU A 52 -4.14 7.64 6.65
N PRO A 53 -4.29 8.49 5.61
CA PRO A 53 -5.48 9.31 5.43
C PRO A 53 -6.73 8.44 5.36
N GLU A 54 -7.80 8.85 6.04
CA GLU A 54 -9.06 8.10 6.10
C GLU A 54 -9.62 7.79 4.71
N THR A 55 -9.50 8.75 3.78
CA THR A 55 -9.94 8.62 2.38
C THR A 55 -9.20 7.55 1.60
N MET A 56 -8.01 7.12 2.06
CA MET A 56 -7.22 6.07 1.40
C MET A 56 -7.30 4.72 2.12
N ARG A 57 -7.97 4.64 3.28
CA ARG A 57 -8.15 3.36 4.00
C ARG A 57 -9.06 2.43 3.18
N GLY A 58 -8.60 1.20 2.99
CA GLY A 58 -9.32 0.20 2.18
C GLY A 58 -9.24 0.42 0.67
N MET A 59 -8.56 1.46 0.20
CA MET A 59 -8.50 1.81 -1.23
C MET A 59 -7.23 1.31 -1.93
N SER A 60 -6.09 1.26 -1.23
CA SER A 60 -4.82 0.73 -1.74
C SER A 60 -4.07 -0.03 -0.64
N CYS A 61 -3.30 -1.05 -1.02
CA CYS A 61 -2.41 -1.74 -0.11
C CYS A 61 -1.19 -0.87 0.25
N ILE A 62 -0.64 -1.05 1.44
CA ILE A 62 0.69 -0.52 1.78
C ILE A 62 1.78 -1.49 1.29
N CYS A 63 2.99 -0.99 1.03
CA CYS A 63 4.13 -1.82 0.65
C CYS A 63 4.72 -2.57 1.86
N ALA A 64 5.48 -3.65 1.59
CA ALA A 64 6.12 -4.47 2.63
C ALA A 64 7.04 -3.66 3.56
N ARG A 65 7.74 -2.64 3.03
CA ARG A 65 8.58 -1.74 3.83
C ARG A 65 7.78 -0.99 4.89
N CYS A 66 6.67 -0.38 4.48
CA CYS A 66 5.78 0.33 5.41
C CYS A 66 5.06 -0.62 6.36
N ALA A 67 4.70 -1.84 5.91
CA ALA A 67 4.14 -2.87 6.77
C ALA A 67 5.11 -3.25 7.91
N ALA A 68 6.41 -3.36 7.59
CA ALA A 68 7.46 -3.66 8.57
C ALA A 68 7.82 -2.47 9.49
N GLY A 69 7.23 -1.28 9.29
CA GLY A 69 7.57 -0.08 10.06
C GLY A 69 8.95 0.49 9.76
N ALA A 70 9.58 0.10 8.64
CA ALA A 70 10.86 0.66 8.25
C ALA A 70 10.71 2.14 7.90
N ALA A 71 11.59 2.96 8.48
CA ALA A 71 11.65 4.39 8.19
C ALA A 71 11.83 4.63 6.67
N PRO A 72 11.33 5.75 6.13
CA PRO A 72 11.72 6.17 4.80
C PRO A 72 13.25 6.25 4.74
N ALA A 73 13.84 5.84 3.61
CA ALA A 73 15.26 6.12 3.37
C ALA A 73 15.44 7.64 3.48
N GLN A 74 16.20 8.07 4.48
CA GLN A 74 16.55 9.47 4.65
C GLN A 74 17.70 9.75 3.67
N ASP A 75 17.39 10.42 2.56
CA ASP A 75 18.38 11.15 1.74
C ASP A 75 18.31 12.63 2.12
#